data_AF-A0A2Y9BKC1-F1
#
_entry.id   AF-A0A2Y9BKC1-F1
#
_cell.length_a   1.000
_cell.length_b   1.000
_cell.length_c   1.000
_cell.angle_alpha   90.00
_cell.angle_beta   90.00
_cell.angle_gamma   90.00
#
_symmetry.space_group_name_H-M   'P 1'
#
loop_
_entity.id
_entity.type
_entity.pdbx_description
1 polymer ?
#
loop_
_entity_poly.entity_id
_entity_poly.type
_entity_poly.pdbx_seq_one_letter_code
_entity_poly.pdbx_strand_id
1 'polypeptide(L)'
;MKIVVILMRILNYYNADYGKRIFGFEETAMDELKKYPWPGNITQLSQIISLLVMQTKDLYISNQCNVTNRVKKKQWRMLQEN
;
A
#
# COMPACT_ATOMS: atom_id res chain seq x y z
N MET A 1 -16.89 -8.35 -3.07
CA MET A 1 -15.72 -8.06 -3.93
C MET A 1 -14.45 -8.29 -3.11
N LYS A 2 -13.48 -9.10 -3.57
CA LYS A 2 -12.32 -9.51 -2.74
C LYS A 2 -11.27 -8.38 -2.72
N ILE A 3 -10.91 -7.87 -1.54
CA ILE A 3 -9.91 -6.78 -1.33
C ILE A 3 -8.59 -7.01 -2.08
N VAL A 4 -8.18 -8.27 -2.24
CA VAL A 4 -6.98 -8.69 -2.97
C VAL A 4 -6.98 -8.24 -4.44
N VAL A 5 -8.15 -8.25 -5.10
CA VAL A 5 -8.25 -7.81 -6.51
C VAL A 5 -7.99 -6.31 -6.64
N ILE A 6 -8.47 -5.52 -5.68
CA ILE A 6 -8.25 -4.07 -5.64
C ILE A 6 -6.76 -3.80 -5.45
N LEU A 7 -6.11 -4.49 -4.51
CA LEU A 7 -4.67 -4.37 -4.26
C LEU A 7 -3.84 -4.63 -5.52
N MET A 8 -4.12 -5.72 -6.23
CA MET A 8 -3.40 -6.08 -7.45
C MET A 8 -3.61 -5.06 -8.57
N ARG A 9 -4.84 -4.54 -8.72
CA ARG A 9 -5.13 -3.54 -9.75
C ARG A 9 -4.41 -2.22 -9.49
N ILE A 10 -4.38 -1.77 -8.24
CA ILE A 10 -3.66 -0.56 -7.81
C ILE A 10 -2.14 -0.76 -7.97
N LEU A 11 -1.61 -1.93 -7.58
CA LEU A 11 -0.20 -2.26 -7.77
C LEU A 11 0.21 -2.17 -9.24
N ASN A 12 -0.56 -2.79 -10.14
CA ASN A 12 -0.27 -2.77 -11.58
C ASN A 12 -0.31 -1.35 -12.16
N TYR A 13 -1.26 -0.52 -11.70
CA TYR A 13 -1.32 0.89 -12.08
C TYR A 13 -0.03 1.63 -11.72
N TYR A 14 0.42 1.55 -10.45
CA TYR A 14 1.63 2.26 -10.03
C TYR A 14 2.92 1.63 -10.53
N ASN A 15 2.94 0.32 -10.83
CA ASN A 15 4.06 -0.29 -11.53
C ASN A 15 4.27 0.34 -12.90
N ALA A 16 3.18 0.54 -13.66
CA ALA A 16 3.25 1.22 -14.96
C ALA A 16 3.65 2.70 -14.80
N ASP A 17 3.05 3.41 -13.84
CA ASP A 17 3.30 4.83 -13.59
C ASP A 17 4.75 5.12 -13.17
N TYR A 18 5.35 4.28 -12.31
CA TYR A 18 6.71 4.45 -11.80
C TYR A 18 7.77 3.64 -12.55
N GLY A 19 7.39 2.92 -13.61
CA GLY A 19 8.32 2.04 -14.35
C GLY A 19 8.89 0.90 -13.50
N LYS A 20 8.14 0.43 -12.50
CA LYS A 20 8.54 -0.64 -11.58
C LYS A 20 8.06 -2.00 -12.07
N ARG A 21 8.70 -3.07 -11.57
CA ARG A 21 8.38 -4.46 -11.91
C ARG A 21 8.16 -5.29 -10.64
N ILE A 22 7.27 -4.83 -9.79
CA ILE A 22 6.91 -5.52 -8.55
C ILE A 22 5.81 -6.55 -8.88
N PHE A 23 6.04 -7.82 -8.58
CA PHE A 23 5.10 -8.90 -8.89
C PHE A 23 3.94 -9.01 -7.90
N GLY A 24 4.12 -8.54 -6.67
CA GLY A 24 3.08 -8.66 -5.66
C GLY A 24 3.52 -8.23 -4.27
N PHE A 25 2.79 -8.73 -3.29
CA PHE A 25 3.03 -8.55 -1.87
C PHE A 25 3.46 -9.89 -1.28
N GLU A 26 4.36 -9.85 -0.31
CA GLU A 26 4.59 -11.01 0.54
C GLU A 26 3.35 -11.34 1.37
N GLU A 27 3.22 -12.59 1.80
CA GLU A 27 2.07 -13.07 2.57
C GLU A 27 1.83 -12.25 3.84
N THR A 28 2.91 -11.92 4.56
CA THR A 28 2.85 -11.11 5.79
C THR A 28 2.33 -9.69 5.53
N ALA A 29 2.79 -9.03 4.47
CA ALA A 29 2.34 -7.70 4.08
C ALA A 29 0.87 -7.73 3.59
N MET A 30 0.51 -8.75 2.83
CA MET A 30 -0.85 -8.95 2.34
C MET A 30 -1.84 -9.13 3.49
N ASP A 31 -1.47 -9.88 4.53
CA ASP A 31 -2.31 -10.09 5.69
C ASP A 31 -2.48 -8.82 6.54
N GLU A 32 -1.45 -7.99 6.66
CA GLU A 32 -1.60 -6.66 7.28
C GLU A 32 -2.56 -5.77 6.50
N LEU A 33 -2.44 -5.74 5.17
CA LEU A 33 -3.31 -4.95 4.31
C LEU A 33 -4.78 -5.38 4.41
N LYS A 34 -5.04 -6.67 4.63
CA LYS A 34 -6.40 -7.21 4.84
C LYS A 34 -6.95 -6.90 6.23
N LYS A 35 -6.10 -6.92 7.27
CA LYS A 35 -6.52 -6.71 8.66
C LYS A 35 -6.82 -5.25 8.97
N TYR A 36 -6.23 -4.31 8.22
CA TYR A 36 -6.43 -2.89 8.47
C TYR A 36 -7.81 -2.41 7.96
N PRO A 37 -8.57 -1.61 8.74
CA PRO A 37 -9.95 -1.24 8.40
C PRO A 37 -10.09 -0.13 7.34
N TRP A 38 -9.00 0.54 6.94
CA TRP A 38 -8.98 1.59 5.90
C TRP A 38 -10.08 2.68 6.07
N PRO A 39 -10.01 3.52 7.12
CA PRO A 39 -11.00 4.58 7.34
C PRO A 39 -11.12 5.57 6.17
N GLY A 40 -10.06 5.75 5.37
CA GLY A 40 -10.10 6.55 4.14
C GLY A 40 -10.43 5.76 2.87
N ASN A 41 -11.03 4.56 3.03
CA ASN A 41 -11.46 3.66 1.97
C ASN A 41 -10.36 3.38 0.92
N ILE A 42 -10.76 3.21 -0.33
CA ILE A 42 -9.88 2.93 -1.47
C ILE A 42 -8.89 4.08 -1.73
N THR A 43 -9.26 5.32 -1.40
CA THR A 43 -8.39 6.49 -1.57
C THR A 43 -7.15 6.38 -0.69
N GLN A 44 -7.33 6.12 0.60
CA GLN A 44 -6.22 5.91 1.54
C GLN A 44 -5.38 4.70 1.12
N LEU A 45 -6.03 3.60 0.75
CA LEU A 45 -5.35 2.40 0.29
C LEU A 45 -4.47 2.69 -0.92
N SER A 46 -5.01 3.34 -1.96
CA SER A 46 -4.30 3.70 -3.18
C SER A 46 -3.05 4.54 -2.90
N GLN A 47 -3.17 5.55 -2.03
CA GLN A 47 -2.05 6.39 -1.66
C GLN A 47 -0.94 5.63 -0.91
N ILE A 48 -1.31 4.66 -0.07
CA ILE A 48 -0.33 3.84 0.64
C ILE A 48 0.38 2.91 -0.34
N ILE A 49 -0.35 2.26 -1.25
CA ILE A 49 0.25 1.40 -2.28
C ILE A 49 1.19 2.19 -3.19
N SER A 50 0.81 3.41 -3.62
CA SER A 50 1.68 4.32 -4.37
C SER A 50 3.03 4.50 -3.67
N LEU A 51 3.01 4.86 -2.39
CA LEU A 51 4.23 5.07 -1.61
C LEU A 51 5.07 3.81 -1.47
N LEU A 52 4.42 2.64 -1.30
CA LEU A 52 5.11 1.36 -1.21
C LEU A 52 5.80 1.04 -2.54
N VAL A 53 5.09 1.11 -3.67
CA VAL A 53 5.64 0.84 -5.01
C VAL A 53 6.81 1.77 -5.34
N MET A 54 6.69 3.05 -5.01
CA MET A 54 7.75 4.04 -5.24
C MET A 54 9.06 3.65 -4.54
N GLN A 55 8.96 3.15 -3.30
CA GLN A 55 10.11 2.89 -2.43
C GLN A 55 10.66 1.48 -2.52
N THR A 56 9.82 0.50 -2.85
CA THR A 56 10.24 -0.87 -3.05
C THR A 56 11.23 -0.94 -4.21
N LYS A 57 12.37 -1.56 -3.94
CA LYS A 57 13.42 -1.87 -4.93
C LYS A 57 13.37 -3.35 -5.34
N ASP A 58 12.77 -4.18 -4.49
CA ASP A 58 12.65 -5.61 -4.70
C ASP A 58 11.48 -5.97 -5.60
N LEU A 59 11.40 -7.25 -5.95
CA LEU A 59 10.33 -7.80 -6.77
C LEU A 59 9.00 -7.99 -6.00
N TYR A 60 9.04 -7.91 -4.66
CA TYR A 60 7.88 -8.09 -3.78
C TYR A 60 7.85 -7.00 -2.71
N ILE A 61 6.64 -6.56 -2.35
CA ILE A 61 6.43 -5.64 -1.23
C ILE A 61 6.37 -6.47 0.06
N SER A 62 7.43 -6.35 0.86
CA SER A 62 7.58 -7.03 2.15
C SER A 62 7.08 -6.17 3.32
N ASN A 63 6.86 -6.80 4.47
CA ASN A 63 6.49 -6.10 5.70
C ASN A 63 7.57 -5.11 6.18
N GLN A 64 8.84 -5.33 5.81
CA GLN A 64 9.92 -4.40 6.13
C GLN A 64 9.75 -3.01 5.48
N CYS A 65 8.93 -2.90 4.43
CA CYS A 65 8.53 -1.61 3.87
C CYS A 65 7.61 -0.81 4.82
N ASN A 66 7.19 -1.38 5.96
CA ASN A 66 6.50 -0.79 7.11
C ASN A 66 5.15 -0.13 6.76
N VAL A 67 4.22 -0.96 6.27
CA VAL A 67 2.85 -0.59 5.87
C VAL A 67 2.13 0.11 7.03
N THR A 68 2.19 -0.47 8.22
CA THR A 68 1.48 0.00 9.42
C THR A 68 2.01 1.34 9.95
N ASN A 69 3.34 1.52 10.03
CA ASN A 69 3.91 2.81 10.45
C ASN A 69 3.60 3.93 9.46
N ARG A 70 3.46 3.64 8.16
CA ARG A 70 3.11 4.65 7.14
C ARG A 70 1.66 5.06 7.20
N VAL A 71 0.77 4.08 7.36
CA VAL A 71 -0.64 4.33 7.56
C VAL A 71 -0.84 5.22 8.78
N LYS A 72 -0.22 4.87 9.91
CA LYS A 72 -0.24 5.69 11.14
C LYS A 72 0.38 7.06 10.90
N LYS A 73 1.61 7.16 10.37
CA LYS A 73 2.31 8.45 10.15
C LYS A 73 1.56 9.39 9.21
N LYS A 74 0.87 8.87 8.19
CA LYS A 74 0.07 9.68 7.28
C LYS A 74 -1.23 10.15 7.96
N GLN A 75 -1.87 9.28 8.72
CA GLN A 75 -3.07 9.60 9.49
C GLN A 75 -2.80 10.68 10.55
N TRP A 76 -1.68 10.59 11.29
CA TRP A 76 -1.26 11.64 12.22
C TRP A 76 -1.01 12.99 11.53
N ARG A 77 -0.42 12.99 10.34
CA ARG A 77 -0.20 14.23 9.57
C ARG A 77 -1.51 14.92 9.18
N MET A 78 -2.50 14.16 8.71
CA MET A 78 -3.82 14.70 8.37
C MET A 78 -4.59 15.24 9.58
N LEU A 79 -4.33 14.72 10.79
CA LEU A 79 -4.96 15.19 12.04
C LEU A 79 -4.31 16.46 12.63
N GLN A 80 -3.15 16.88 12.12
CA GLN A 80 -2.43 18.08 12.58
C GLN A 80 -2.60 19.28 11.64
N GLU A 81 -3.20 19.06 10.46
CA GLU A 81 -3.42 20.08 9.42
C GLU A 81 -4.88 20.60 9.39
N ASN A 82 -5.70 20.22 10.37
CA ASN A 82 -7.07 20.71 10.63
C ASN A 82 -7.14 21.36 12.02
#